data_AF-A0A2R7Z0A9-F1
#
_entry.id   AF-A0A2R7Z0A9-F1
#
_cell.length_a   1.000
_cell.length_b   1.000
_cell.length_c   1.000
_cell.angle_alpha   90.00
_cell.angle_beta   90.00
_cell.angle_gamma   90.00
#
_symmetry.space_group_name_H-M   'P 1'
#
loop_
_entity.id
_entity.type
_entity.pdbx_description
1 polymer ?
#
loop_
_entity_poly.entity_id
_entity_poly.type
_entity_poly.pdbx_seq_one_letter_code
_entity_poly.pdbx_strand_id
1 'polypeptide(L)'
;MATPTRTRAETLPDTPAGVLAALREEQDLRAASEVRSMRLAVHWVDLHPVLDPGDAGACFQSPKTLAGEGSPAIDEFTIPDLATILGQTCDAIGSWLTDVIELRHRLPHLGPESWPGTSPRGAPDGSRRPPSTSPPPPPRTSTSRPPGAPTASPPPS
;
A
#
# COMPACT_ATOMS: atom_id res chain seq x y z
N MET A 1 -8.23 36.03 -28.38
CA MET A 1 -7.29 35.25 -29.20
C MET A 1 -7.42 33.79 -28.79
N ALA A 2 -7.89 32.92 -29.68
CA ALA A 2 -8.05 31.48 -29.41
C ALA A 2 -6.80 30.74 -29.88
N THR A 3 -6.14 30.02 -28.97
CA THR A 3 -5.00 29.15 -29.30
C THR A 3 -5.53 27.83 -29.84
N PRO A 4 -5.12 27.36 -31.03
CA PRO A 4 -5.57 26.07 -31.53
C PRO A 4 -4.97 24.94 -30.68
N THR A 5 -5.83 24.13 -30.08
CA THR A 5 -5.45 22.88 -29.41
C THR A 5 -4.96 21.90 -30.47
N ARG A 6 -3.66 21.61 -30.49
CA ARG A 6 -3.08 20.61 -31.37
C ARG A 6 -3.36 19.22 -30.79
N THR A 7 -4.35 18.52 -31.33
CA THR A 7 -4.55 17.09 -31.06
C THR A 7 -3.33 16.34 -31.58
N ARG A 8 -2.48 15.84 -30.68
CA ARG A 8 -1.43 14.88 -31.03
C ARG A 8 -2.13 13.54 -31.22
N ALA A 9 -1.97 12.92 -32.39
CA ALA A 9 -2.38 11.53 -32.57
C ALA A 9 -1.53 10.67 -31.64
N GLU A 10 -2.13 10.17 -30.57
CA GLU A 10 -1.48 9.26 -29.64
C GLU A 10 -1.33 7.90 -30.34
N THR A 11 -0.08 7.47 -30.50
CA THR A 11 0.23 6.23 -31.21
C THR A 11 0.11 5.09 -30.22
N LEU A 12 -0.86 4.21 -30.42
CA LEU A 12 -1.04 3.04 -29.58
C LEU A 12 0.08 2.02 -29.84
N PRO A 13 0.56 1.28 -28.82
CA PRO A 13 1.54 0.21 -29.04
C PRO A 13 0.95 -0.94 -29.86
N ASP A 14 1.72 -1.44 -30.83
CA ASP A 14 1.29 -2.53 -31.74
C ASP A 14 1.58 -3.95 -31.19
N THR A 15 2.07 -4.06 -29.95
CA THR A 15 2.39 -5.35 -29.32
C THR A 15 1.65 -5.51 -27.98
N PRO A 16 1.23 -6.74 -27.60
CA PRO A 16 0.58 -6.97 -26.31
C PRO A 16 1.43 -6.51 -25.11
N ALA A 17 2.75 -6.76 -25.14
CA ALA A 17 3.66 -6.32 -24.09
C ALA A 17 3.76 -4.79 -24.03
N GLY A 18 3.79 -4.12 -25.18
CA GLY A 18 3.77 -2.65 -25.26
C GLY A 18 2.51 -2.04 -24.67
N VAL A 19 1.34 -2.64 -24.91
CA VAL A 19 0.06 -2.18 -24.32
C VAL A 19 0.09 -2.28 -22.80
N LEU A 20 0.58 -3.39 -22.24
CA LEU A 20 0.68 -3.55 -20.79
C LEU A 20 1.66 -2.56 -20.15
N ALA A 21 2.79 -2.28 -20.82
CA ALA A 21 3.74 -1.27 -20.37
C ALA A 21 3.12 0.14 -20.38
N ALA A 22 2.43 0.51 -21.45
CA ALA A 22 1.73 1.80 -21.55
C ALA A 22 0.62 1.93 -20.50
N LEU A 23 -0.18 0.87 -20.27
CA LEU A 23 -1.18 0.88 -19.20
C LEU A 23 -0.54 1.05 -17.82
N ARG A 24 0.63 0.46 -17.58
CA ARG A 24 1.34 0.64 -16.31
C ARG A 24 1.79 2.09 -16.12
N GLU A 25 2.35 2.70 -17.17
CA GLU A 25 2.74 4.11 -17.16
C GLU A 25 1.54 5.02 -16.87
N GLU A 26 0.40 4.78 -17.52
CA GLU A 26 -0.85 5.52 -17.25
C GLU A 26 -1.35 5.37 -15.80
N GLN A 27 -1.22 4.17 -15.22
CA GLN A 27 -1.55 3.98 -13.80
C GLN A 27 -0.60 4.75 -12.88
N ASP A 28 0.70 4.73 -13.17
CA ASP A 28 1.69 5.47 -12.37
C ASP A 28 1.46 6.99 -12.49
N LEU A 29 1.10 7.50 -13.67
CA LEU A 29 0.70 8.90 -13.89
C LEU A 29 -0.57 9.26 -13.13
N ARG A 30 -1.59 8.39 -13.14
CA ARG A 30 -2.83 8.59 -12.38
C ARG A 30 -2.56 8.64 -10.88
N ALA A 31 -1.75 7.73 -10.37
CA ALA A 31 -1.36 7.71 -8.96
C ALA A 31 -0.59 8.98 -8.56
N ALA A 32 0.35 9.44 -9.39
CA ALA A 32 1.06 10.69 -9.16
C ALA A 32 0.13 11.92 -9.17
N SER A 33 -0.83 11.94 -10.11
CA SER A 33 -1.86 12.98 -10.16
C SER A 33 -2.74 12.97 -8.90
N GLU A 34 -3.15 11.81 -8.43
CA GLU A 34 -3.97 11.68 -7.22
C GLU A 34 -3.23 12.16 -5.99
N VAL A 35 -1.96 11.78 -5.82
CA VAL A 35 -1.11 12.29 -4.73
C VAL A 35 -1.00 13.82 -4.78
N ARG A 36 -0.93 14.40 -5.98
CA ARG A 36 -0.94 15.87 -6.14
C ARG A 36 -2.27 16.47 -5.72
N SER A 37 -3.40 15.88 -6.14
CA SER A 37 -4.74 16.31 -5.73
C SER A 37 -4.90 16.27 -4.21
N MET A 38 -4.48 15.19 -3.57
CA MET A 38 -4.45 15.04 -2.11
C MET A 38 -3.65 16.17 -1.44
N ARG A 39 -2.44 16.48 -1.92
CA ARG A 39 -1.63 17.59 -1.36
C ARG A 39 -2.32 18.95 -1.50
N LEU A 40 -2.93 19.21 -2.65
CA LEU A 40 -3.68 20.44 -2.89
C LEU A 40 -4.90 20.55 -1.98
N ALA A 41 -5.61 19.44 -1.75
CA ALA A 41 -6.77 19.42 -0.88
C ALA A 41 -6.41 19.71 0.58
N VAL A 42 -5.33 19.12 1.13
CA VAL A 42 -4.97 19.48 2.51
C VAL A 42 -4.41 20.89 2.61
N HIS A 43 -3.74 21.39 1.58
CA HIS A 43 -3.39 22.81 1.55
C HIS A 43 -4.63 23.70 1.53
N TRP A 44 -5.66 23.32 0.77
CA TRP A 44 -6.93 24.03 0.76
C TRP A 44 -7.63 24.00 2.13
N VAL A 45 -7.57 22.87 2.85
CA VAL A 45 -8.01 22.76 4.25
C VAL A 45 -7.28 23.76 5.14
N ASP A 46 -5.95 23.89 5.03
CA ASP A 46 -5.17 24.86 5.81
C ASP A 46 -5.58 26.32 5.54
N LEU A 47 -6.08 26.61 4.33
CA LEU A 47 -6.54 27.94 3.92
C LEU A 47 -7.96 28.27 4.39
N HIS A 48 -8.71 27.29 4.90
CA HIS A 48 -10.09 27.45 5.38
C HIS A 48 -10.22 27.09 6.86
N PRO A 49 -9.47 27.76 7.77
CA PRO A 49 -9.60 27.51 9.19
C PRO A 49 -10.97 27.96 9.71
N VAL A 50 -11.44 27.30 10.76
CA VAL A 50 -12.54 27.79 11.59
C VAL A 50 -12.06 29.05 12.32
N LEU A 51 -12.83 30.13 12.21
CA LEU A 51 -12.54 31.42 12.85
C LEU A 51 -12.90 31.38 14.34
N ASP A 52 -12.42 32.36 15.10
CA ASP A 52 -12.78 32.50 16.51
C ASP A 52 -14.30 32.78 16.62
N PRO A 53 -15.05 32.14 17.54
CA PRO A 53 -16.47 32.41 17.73
C PRO A 53 -16.81 33.88 18.04
N GLY A 54 -15.85 34.67 18.55
CA GLY A 54 -15.97 36.10 18.78
C GLY A 54 -15.85 36.95 17.51
N ASP A 55 -15.36 36.39 16.41
CA ASP A 55 -15.29 37.08 15.12
C ASP A 55 -16.67 37.12 14.47
N ALA A 56 -17.11 38.30 14.03
CA ALA A 56 -18.38 38.45 13.33
C ALA A 56 -18.47 37.57 12.07
N GLY A 57 -17.35 37.24 11.43
CA GLY A 57 -17.31 36.35 10.27
C GLY A 57 -17.63 34.88 10.61
N ALA A 58 -17.41 34.44 11.85
CA ALA A 58 -17.67 33.06 12.28
C ALA A 58 -19.17 32.71 12.28
N CYS A 59 -20.07 33.70 12.30
CA CYS A 59 -21.53 33.43 12.34
C CYS A 59 -22.07 32.74 11.08
N PHE A 60 -21.29 32.69 10.00
CA PHE A 60 -21.64 31.98 8.76
C PHE A 60 -20.92 30.64 8.61
N GLN A 61 -20.05 30.27 9.54
CA GLN A 61 -19.35 28.99 9.50
C GLN A 61 -20.13 27.93 10.24
N SER A 62 -20.00 26.69 9.80
CA SER A 62 -20.43 25.52 10.56
C SER A 62 -19.22 24.59 10.74
N PRO A 63 -18.48 24.74 11.85
CA PRO A 63 -17.27 23.98 12.13
C PRO A 63 -17.53 22.47 12.17
N LYS A 64 -16.73 21.72 11.42
CA LYS A 64 -16.82 20.27 11.34
C LYS A 64 -15.43 19.66 11.37
N THR A 65 -15.25 18.73 12.31
CA THR A 65 -14.06 17.87 12.33
C THR A 65 -14.36 16.65 11.48
N LEU A 66 -13.65 16.52 10.35
CA LEU A 66 -13.86 15.42 9.40
C LEU A 66 -13.10 14.15 9.76
N ALA A 67 -11.98 14.29 10.45
CA ALA A 67 -11.08 13.21 10.82
C ALA A 67 -11.04 13.05 12.35
N GLY A 68 -10.34 12.03 12.81
CA GLY A 68 -10.16 11.70 14.22
C GLY A 68 -9.40 12.77 15.00
N GLU A 69 -9.30 12.53 16.30
CA GLU A 69 -8.65 13.39 17.29
C GLU A 69 -7.30 13.95 16.81
N GLY A 70 -7.09 15.25 17.05
CA GLY A 70 -5.89 15.98 16.61
C GLY A 70 -5.95 16.55 15.18
N SER A 71 -7.01 16.27 14.41
CA SER A 71 -7.22 16.86 13.09
C SER A 71 -7.88 18.24 13.17
N PRO A 72 -7.55 19.18 12.27
CA PRO A 72 -8.19 20.49 12.25
C PRO A 72 -9.68 20.38 11.94
N ALA A 73 -10.48 21.27 12.54
CA ALA A 73 -11.84 21.53 12.09
C ALA A 73 -11.82 22.47 10.88
N ILE A 74 -12.76 22.25 9.97
CA ILE A 74 -12.98 23.13 8.80
C ILE A 74 -14.42 23.62 8.80
N ASP A 75 -14.70 24.71 8.09
CA ASP A 75 -16.07 25.11 7.81
C ASP A 75 -16.72 24.16 6.79
N GLU A 76 -17.82 23.49 7.15
CA GLU A 76 -18.46 22.51 6.27
C GLU A 76 -19.03 23.12 4.98
N PHE A 77 -19.32 24.43 4.99
CA PHE A 77 -19.85 25.13 3.82
C PHE A 77 -18.82 25.35 2.72
N THR A 78 -17.56 25.04 2.97
CA THR A 78 -16.49 25.09 1.97
C THR A 78 -16.42 23.80 1.13
N ILE A 79 -16.97 22.68 1.63
CA ILE A 79 -16.96 21.37 0.93
C ILE A 79 -17.65 21.40 -0.45
N PRO A 80 -18.80 22.08 -0.63
CA PRO A 80 -19.46 22.19 -1.94
C PRO A 80 -18.60 22.81 -3.05
N ASP A 81 -17.70 23.73 -2.72
CA ASP A 81 -16.81 24.36 -3.70
C ASP A 81 -15.85 23.32 -4.29
N LEU A 82 -15.24 22.52 -3.41
CA LEU A 82 -14.34 21.44 -3.81
C LEU A 82 -15.07 20.33 -4.56
N ALA A 83 -16.26 19.95 -4.10
CA ALA A 83 -17.13 18.97 -4.76
C ALA A 83 -17.52 19.39 -6.18
N THR A 84 -17.84 20.68 -6.36
CA THR A 84 -18.17 21.24 -7.66
C THR A 84 -16.98 21.20 -8.62
N ILE A 85 -15.78 21.59 -8.15
CA ILE A 85 -14.56 21.60 -8.97
C ILE A 85 -14.16 20.18 -9.39
N LEU A 86 -14.32 19.19 -8.50
CA LEU A 86 -13.95 17.79 -8.76
C LEU A 86 -15.07 16.97 -9.43
N GLY A 87 -16.26 17.55 -9.62
CA GLY A 87 -17.40 16.86 -10.22
C GLY A 87 -17.87 15.67 -9.40
N GLN A 88 -17.85 15.79 -8.07
CA GLN A 88 -18.24 14.74 -7.12
C GLN A 88 -19.36 15.24 -6.20
N THR A 89 -19.99 14.34 -5.45
CA THR A 89 -20.97 14.73 -4.42
C THR A 89 -20.24 15.24 -3.17
N CYS A 90 -20.92 16.07 -2.37
CA CYS A 90 -20.37 16.55 -1.09
C CYS A 90 -20.02 15.39 -0.15
N ASP A 91 -20.82 14.31 -0.14
CA ASP A 91 -20.54 13.13 0.68
C ASP A 91 -19.26 12.40 0.24
N ALA A 92 -19.06 12.25 -1.07
CA ALA A 92 -17.85 11.62 -1.61
C ALA A 92 -16.60 12.45 -1.31
N ILE A 93 -16.67 13.77 -1.48
CA ILE A 93 -15.56 14.67 -1.10
C ILE A 93 -15.35 14.69 0.41
N GLY A 94 -16.40 14.67 1.21
CA GLY A 94 -16.29 14.58 2.67
C GLY A 94 -15.51 13.34 3.10
N SER A 95 -15.88 12.17 2.58
CA SER A 95 -15.17 10.91 2.87
C SER A 95 -13.71 10.95 2.38
N TRP A 96 -13.46 11.47 1.17
CA TRP A 96 -12.11 11.58 0.65
C TRP A 96 -11.27 12.55 1.48
N LEU A 97 -11.79 13.73 1.84
CA LEU A 97 -11.10 14.69 2.72
C LEU A 97 -10.79 14.09 4.08
N THR A 98 -11.67 13.28 4.66
CA THR A 98 -11.38 12.55 5.90
C THR A 98 -10.11 11.72 5.75
N ASP A 99 -10.01 10.91 4.69
CA ASP A 99 -8.81 10.10 4.43
C ASP A 99 -7.56 10.96 4.26
N VAL A 100 -7.64 12.04 3.47
CA VAL A 100 -6.47 12.90 3.21
C VAL A 100 -6.01 13.64 4.48
N ILE A 101 -6.94 14.13 5.30
CA ILE A 101 -6.64 14.82 6.57
C ILE A 101 -6.02 13.84 7.57
N GLU A 102 -6.56 12.63 7.70
CA GLU A 102 -5.98 11.54 8.50
C GLU A 102 -4.53 11.24 8.09
N LEU A 103 -4.28 11.12 6.78
CA LEU A 103 -2.95 10.85 6.24
C LEU A 103 -1.93 11.94 6.59
N ARG A 104 -2.33 13.23 6.56
CA ARG A 104 -1.40 14.34 6.86
C ARG A 104 -1.23 14.59 8.35
N HIS A 105 -2.32 14.61 9.09
CA HIS A 105 -2.33 15.11 10.47
C HIS A 105 -2.21 14.00 11.50
N ARG A 106 -2.67 12.79 11.20
CA ARG A 106 -2.77 11.74 12.21
C ARG A 106 -1.75 10.62 12.03
N LEU A 107 -1.49 10.18 10.79
CA LEU A 107 -0.48 9.13 10.53
C LEU A 107 0.90 9.41 11.14
N PRO A 108 1.45 10.65 11.13
CA PRO A 108 2.72 10.93 11.80
C PRO A 108 2.72 10.65 13.31
N HIS A 109 1.55 10.60 13.94
CA HIS A 109 1.38 10.34 15.37
C HIS A 109 0.96 8.90 15.67
N LEU A 110 0.49 8.16 14.67
CA LEU A 110 0.20 6.74 14.76
C LEU A 110 1.48 5.96 14.42
N GLY A 111 2.35 5.81 15.42
CA GLY A 111 3.61 5.08 15.26
C GLY A 111 3.40 3.66 14.71
N PRO A 112 4.43 3.04 14.10
CA PRO A 112 4.34 1.69 13.51
C PRO A 112 3.90 0.61 14.52
N GLU A 113 4.09 0.83 15.82
CA GLU A 113 3.60 -0.01 16.92
C GLU A 113 2.08 -0.02 17.08
N SER A 114 1.39 1.02 16.61
CA SER A 114 -0.07 1.15 16.68
C SER A 114 -0.79 0.49 15.49
N TRP A 115 -0.03 0.11 14.45
CA TRP A 115 -0.59 -0.53 13.27
C TRP A 115 -0.76 -2.05 13.50
N PRO A 116 -1.98 -2.61 13.42
CA PRO A 116 -2.28 -4.01 13.73
C PRO A 116 -1.64 -5.04 12.78
N GLY A 117 -0.85 -4.60 11.81
CA GLY A 117 -0.13 -5.44 10.85
C GLY A 117 1.40 -5.39 10.93
N THR A 118 2.00 -4.58 11.82
CA THR A 118 3.47 -4.46 11.93
C THR A 118 4.02 -5.51 12.90
N SER A 119 3.75 -6.78 12.62
CA SER A 119 4.66 -7.82 13.09
C SER A 119 5.91 -7.75 12.21
N PRO A 120 7.14 -7.76 12.77
CA PRO A 120 8.35 -7.74 11.95
C PRO A 120 8.31 -8.98 11.06
N ARG A 121 8.02 -8.76 9.77
CA ARG A 121 8.06 -9.77 8.74
C ARG A 121 9.52 -10.18 8.57
N GLY A 122 9.90 -11.23 9.31
CA GLY A 122 11.14 -11.98 9.14
C GLY A 122 12.42 -11.16 9.25
N ALA A 123 12.80 -10.77 10.47
CA ALA A 123 14.23 -10.76 10.74
C ALA A 123 14.71 -12.22 10.61
N PRO A 124 15.78 -12.53 9.87
CA PRO A 124 16.36 -13.87 9.91
C PRO A 124 16.78 -14.12 11.37
N ASP A 125 16.04 -15.02 12.03
CA ASP A 125 16.42 -15.53 13.34
C ASP A 125 17.84 -16.10 13.22
N GLY A 126 18.81 -15.38 13.79
CA GLY A 126 20.21 -15.78 13.85
C GLY A 126 20.43 -17.06 14.66
N SER A 127 19.37 -17.68 15.18
CA SER A 127 19.40 -18.95 15.90
C SER A 127 19.38 -20.18 15.00
N ARG A 128 19.48 -20.04 13.66
CA ARG A 128 19.75 -21.20 12.80
C ARG A 128 21.15 -21.73 13.06
N ARG A 129 21.23 -22.70 13.98
CA ARG A 129 22.36 -23.60 14.17
C ARG A 129 22.80 -24.10 12.78
N PRO A 130 24.09 -23.95 12.39
CA PRO A 130 24.54 -24.43 11.09
C PRO A 130 24.25 -25.93 10.96
N PRO A 131 23.93 -26.43 9.75
CA PRO A 131 23.74 -27.85 9.54
C PRO A 131 25.03 -28.58 9.91
N SER A 132 24.93 -29.49 10.89
CA SER A 132 26.01 -30.41 11.27
C SER A 132 26.42 -31.19 10.03
N THR A 133 27.55 -30.85 9.44
CA THR A 133 28.13 -31.56 8.30
C THR A 133 28.80 -32.82 8.84
N SER A 134 28.01 -33.86 9.09
CA SER A 134 28.59 -35.20 9.23
C SER A 134 29.11 -35.65 7.86
N PRO A 135 30.36 -36.15 7.76
CA PRO A 135 30.86 -36.71 6.52
C PRO A 135 30.03 -37.95 6.12
N PRO A 136 29.87 -38.21 4.82
CA PRO A 136 29.11 -39.37 4.34
C PRO A 136 29.79 -40.69 4.78
N PRO A 137 29.01 -41.74 5.10
CA PRO A 137 29.58 -43.05 5.41
C PRO A 137 30.28 -43.64 4.17
N PRO A 138 31.34 -44.44 4.35
CA PRO A 138 32.05 -45.05 3.22
C PRO A 138 31.13 -46.00 2.43
N PRO A 139 31.38 -46.19 1.12
CA PRO A 139 30.57 -47.06 0.28
C PRO A 139 30.65 -48.51 0.79
N ARG A 140 29.48 -49.16 0.91
CA ARG A 140 29.39 -50.59 1.23
C ARG A 140 29.95 -51.38 0.04
N THR A 141 31.09 -52.01 0.21
CA THR A 141 31.60 -53.01 -0.73
C THR A 141 30.66 -54.22 -0.70
N SER A 142 29.90 -54.40 -1.78
CA SER A 142 29.07 -55.58 -2.00
C SER A 142 30.00 -56.74 -2.38
N THR A 143 30.41 -57.55 -1.41
CA THR A 143 31.12 -58.80 -1.69
C THR A 143 30.11 -59.80 -2.21
N SER A 144 30.09 -60.00 -3.53
CA SER A 144 29.31 -61.06 -4.17
C SER A 144 29.80 -62.43 -3.67
N ARG A 145 28.90 -63.18 -3.04
CA ARG A 145 29.13 -64.58 -2.65
C ARG A 145 29.05 -65.47 -3.91
N PRO A 146 30.01 -66.38 -4.16
CA PRO A 146 29.92 -67.30 -5.30
C PRO A 146 28.93 -68.45 -5.02
N PRO A 147 28.37 -69.08 -6.08
CA PRO A 147 27.34 -70.10 -5.96
C PRO A 147 27.95 -71.51 -5.76
N GLY A 148 27.32 -72.34 -4.94
CA GLY A 148 27.67 -73.76 -4.79
C GLY A 148 27.10 -74.39 -3.52
N ALA A 149 26.19 -75.34 -3.72
CA ALA A 149 25.43 -76.16 -2.76
C ALA A 149 26.32 -77.08 -1.86
N PRO A 150 25.83 -77.97 -0.96
CA PRO A 150 24.43 -78.37 -0.70
C PRO A 150 23.99 -78.48 0.78
N THR A 151 22.68 -78.70 0.89
CA THR A 151 21.85 -79.03 2.06
C THR A 151 22.39 -80.10 3.01
N ALA A 152 22.22 -79.88 4.32
CA ALA A 152 22.11 -80.94 5.32
C ALA A 152 21.20 -80.50 6.50
N SER A 153 20.07 -81.20 6.65
CA SER A 153 19.31 -81.33 7.91
C SER A 153 19.95 -82.43 8.79
N PRO A 154 19.41 -82.80 9.97
CA PRO A 154 18.99 -82.08 11.19
C PRO A 154 19.89 -82.58 12.39
N PRO A 155 19.56 -82.51 13.71
CA PRO A 155 18.45 -83.22 14.38
C PRO A 155 17.77 -82.44 15.56
N PRO A 156 16.68 -82.97 16.15
CA PRO A 156 15.86 -82.29 17.14
C PRO A 156 16.24 -82.60 18.61
N SER A 157 15.81 -81.73 19.53
CA SER A 157 15.37 -82.06 20.90
C SER A 157 14.47 -80.95 21.42
#